data_AF-A0A7H0NI41-F1
#
_entry.id   AF-A0A7H0NI41-F1
#
_cell.length_a   1.000
_cell.length_b   1.000
_cell.length_c   1.000
_cell.angle_alpha   90.00
_cell.angle_beta   90.00
_cell.angle_gamma   90.00
#
_symmetry.space_group_name_H-M   'P 1'
#
loop_
_entity.id
_entity.type
_entity.pdbx_description
1 polymer ?
#
loop_
_entity_poly.entity_id
_entity_poly.type
_entity_poly.pdbx_seq_one_letter_code
_entity_poly.pdbx_strand_id
1 'polypeptide(L)'
;MTREQAAGHTGHHDPQALRQRPWFAANEVLAFLLELVAIGCLAWWGFTAVDGVLVSVLLGLGVPAAAVTLWGLFAAPRARFRPPLAGVLAVKALVLGGSAAAVYGTGHPVVAGVFAVVLALNTGCAEHYRRRPPTWTSPHPVTAAEDRRR
;
A
#
# COMPACT_ATOMS: atom_id res chain seq x y z
N MET A 1 50.70 -7.15 -15.17
CA MET A 1 49.44 -6.75 -15.84
C MET A 1 48.49 -7.93 -15.82
N THR A 2 47.18 -7.67 -15.66
CA THR A 2 46.03 -8.61 -15.78
C THR A 2 45.80 -9.62 -14.65
N ARG A 3 45.11 -9.19 -13.58
CA ARG A 3 44.14 -10.02 -12.84
C ARG A 3 43.14 -9.25 -11.95
N GLU A 4 43.01 -7.93 -12.12
CA GLU A 4 42.14 -7.09 -11.26
C GLU A 4 40.76 -6.72 -11.88
N GLN A 5 40.38 -7.25 -13.04
CA GLN A 5 39.16 -6.81 -13.74
C GLN A 5 38.06 -7.86 -13.90
N ALA A 6 38.09 -8.95 -13.13
CA ALA A 6 37.11 -10.03 -13.27
C ALA A 6 36.55 -10.50 -11.92
N ALA A 7 35.99 -9.58 -11.14
CA ALA A 7 35.08 -9.93 -10.06
C ALA A 7 33.90 -8.97 -10.10
N GLY A 8 32.75 -9.52 -10.44
CA GLY A 8 31.56 -8.84 -10.93
C GLY A 8 31.19 -7.56 -10.18
N HIS A 9 30.83 -6.55 -10.96
CA HIS A 9 29.84 -5.57 -10.57
C HIS A 9 28.53 -6.31 -10.27
N THR A 10 28.45 -6.98 -9.12
CA THR A 10 27.21 -7.54 -8.59
C THR A 10 26.31 -6.34 -8.41
N GLY A 11 25.35 -6.17 -9.31
CA GLY A 11 24.41 -5.06 -9.31
C GLY A 11 23.81 -4.98 -7.92
N HIS A 12 24.29 -4.02 -7.13
CA HIS A 12 23.80 -3.84 -5.80
C HIS A 12 22.39 -3.26 -5.98
N HIS A 13 21.36 -4.10 -6.06
CA HIS A 13 19.96 -3.66 -6.15
C HIS A 13 19.61 -3.00 -4.83
N ASP A 14 20.03 -1.75 -4.67
CA ASP A 14 19.81 -0.99 -3.47
C ASP A 14 18.31 -0.64 -3.38
N PRO A 15 17.54 -1.20 -2.42
CA PRO A 15 16.14 -0.82 -2.25
C PRO A 15 16.00 0.68 -1.92
N GLN A 16 17.07 1.34 -1.47
CA GLN A 16 17.14 2.79 -1.32
C GLN A 16 17.04 3.51 -2.68
N ALA A 17 17.66 2.95 -3.74
CA ALA A 17 17.72 3.57 -5.06
C ALA A 17 16.36 3.63 -5.77
N LEU A 18 15.46 2.66 -5.52
CA LEU A 18 14.08 2.73 -6.04
C LEU A 18 13.27 3.83 -5.34
N ARG A 19 13.49 4.01 -4.04
CA ARG A 19 12.79 5.02 -3.21
C ARG A 19 13.20 6.46 -3.58
N GLN A 20 14.41 6.64 -4.12
CA GLN A 20 14.92 7.92 -4.59
C GLN A 20 14.45 8.29 -6.00
N ARG A 21 13.75 7.40 -6.73
CA ARG A 21 13.25 7.73 -8.06
C ARG A 21 12.00 8.60 -7.97
N PRO A 22 11.92 9.69 -8.76
CA PRO A 22 10.81 10.64 -8.67
C PRO A 22 9.44 10.02 -8.96
N TRP A 23 9.39 8.97 -9.81
CA TRP A 23 8.16 8.25 -10.11
C TRP A 23 7.62 7.43 -8.92
N PHE A 24 8.50 6.92 -8.04
CA PHE A 24 8.09 6.19 -6.85
C PHE A 24 7.46 7.15 -5.83
N ALA A 25 8.10 8.30 -5.62
CA ALA A 25 7.55 9.37 -4.79
C ALA A 25 6.19 9.86 -5.32
N ALA A 26 6.07 10.07 -6.64
CA ALA A 26 4.81 10.45 -7.26
C ALA A 26 3.71 9.39 -7.04
N ASN A 27 4.04 8.10 -7.12
CA ASN A 27 3.07 7.03 -6.85
C ASN A 27 2.59 7.02 -5.40
N GLU A 28 3.47 7.25 -4.42
CA GLU A 28 3.08 7.31 -3.01
C GLU A 28 2.25 8.57 -2.69
N VAL A 29 2.57 9.72 -3.30
CA VAL A 29 1.74 10.93 -3.17
C VAL A 29 0.35 10.70 -3.78
N LEU A 30 0.30 10.08 -4.97
CA LEU A 30 -0.96 9.72 -5.61
C LEU A 30 -1.76 8.74 -4.73
N ALA A 31 -1.10 7.73 -4.15
CA ALA A 31 -1.72 6.80 -3.22
C ALA A 31 -2.35 7.56 -2.04
N PHE A 32 -1.59 8.45 -1.40
CA PHE A 32 -2.08 9.26 -0.29
C PHE A 32 -3.29 10.14 -0.67
N LEU A 33 -3.27 10.78 -1.83
CA LEU A 33 -4.41 11.57 -2.32
C LEU A 33 -5.64 10.69 -2.54
N LEU A 34 -5.47 9.50 -3.13
CA LEU A 34 -6.54 8.54 -3.32
C LEU A 34 -7.13 8.04 -2.00
N GLU A 35 -6.30 7.86 -0.96
CA GLU A 35 -6.74 7.52 0.39
C GLU A 35 -7.60 8.63 1.00
N LEU A 36 -7.21 9.90 0.84
CA LEU A 36 -8.01 11.04 1.31
C LEU A 36 -9.34 11.14 0.56
N VAL A 37 -9.33 10.95 -0.76
CA VAL A 37 -10.56 10.94 -1.57
C VAL A 37 -11.47 9.80 -1.13
N ALA A 38 -10.94 8.60 -0.88
CA ALA A 38 -11.70 7.46 -0.40
C ALA A 38 -12.44 7.78 0.92
N ILE A 39 -11.73 8.36 1.89
CA ILE A 39 -12.34 8.81 3.16
C ILE A 39 -13.41 9.89 2.91
N GLY A 40 -13.14 10.84 2.02
CA GLY A 40 -14.11 11.87 1.62
C GLY A 40 -15.39 11.30 0.99
N CYS A 41 -15.26 10.29 0.13
CA CYS A 41 -16.39 9.59 -0.48
C CYS A 41 -17.23 8.84 0.56
N LEU A 42 -16.59 8.18 1.53
CA LEU A 42 -17.28 7.52 2.64
C LEU A 42 -18.05 8.54 3.50
N ALA A 43 -17.44 9.69 3.79
CA ALA A 43 -18.07 10.76 4.55
C ALA A 43 -19.28 11.33 3.79
N TRP A 44 -19.07 11.70 2.53
CA TRP A 44 -20.11 12.21 1.65
C TRP A 44 -21.30 11.26 1.60
N TRP A 45 -21.05 9.99 1.28
CA TRP A 45 -22.11 8.98 1.22
C TRP A 45 -22.81 8.84 2.58
N GLY A 46 -22.07 8.79 3.69
CA GLY A 46 -22.67 8.70 5.02
C GLY A 46 -23.60 9.87 5.35
N PHE A 47 -23.27 11.09 4.89
CA PHE A 47 -24.14 12.26 5.05
C PHE A 47 -25.35 12.25 4.10
N THR A 48 -25.25 11.65 2.92
CA THR A 48 -26.30 11.72 1.88
C THR A 48 -27.15 10.46 1.73
N ALA A 49 -26.76 9.34 2.35
CA ALA A 49 -27.37 8.03 2.09
C ALA A 49 -28.73 7.80 2.76
N VAL A 50 -29.04 8.55 3.82
CA VAL A 50 -30.26 8.34 4.62
C VAL A 50 -30.91 9.65 5.02
N ASP A 51 -32.23 9.63 5.12
CA ASP A 51 -33.01 10.73 5.68
C ASP A 51 -32.88 10.76 7.21
N GLY A 52 -32.79 11.98 7.76
CA GLY A 52 -32.69 12.22 9.20
C GLY A 52 -31.31 12.70 9.65
N VAL A 53 -31.27 13.94 10.15
CA VAL A 53 -30.03 14.66 10.50
C VAL A 53 -29.14 13.86 11.44
N LEU A 54 -29.70 13.25 12.48
CA LEU A 54 -28.91 12.50 13.46
C LEU A 54 -28.25 11.25 12.84
N VAL A 55 -29.00 10.45 12.09
CA VAL A 55 -28.49 9.21 11.50
C VAL A 55 -27.47 9.52 10.40
N SER A 56 -27.74 10.52 9.58
CA SER A 56 -26.82 11.04 8.56
C SER A 56 -25.51 11.54 9.18
N VAL A 57 -25.56 12.30 10.29
CA VAL A 57 -24.35 12.74 11.00
C VAL A 57 -23.57 11.56 11.60
N LEU A 58 -24.27 10.59 12.19
CA LEU A 58 -23.64 9.39 12.75
C LEU A 58 -22.95 8.55 11.67
N LEU A 59 -23.55 8.40 10.49
CA LEU A 59 -22.94 7.66 9.38
C LEU A 59 -21.82 8.47 8.72
N GLY A 60 -22.06 9.74 8.44
CA GLY A 60 -21.10 10.66 7.80
C GLY A 60 -19.82 10.86 8.59
N LEU A 61 -19.87 10.71 9.92
CA LEU A 61 -18.67 10.74 10.77
C LEU A 61 -18.21 9.34 11.20
N GLY A 62 -19.14 8.44 11.52
CA GLY A 62 -18.85 7.12 12.06
C GLY A 62 -18.18 6.21 11.03
N VAL A 63 -18.62 6.22 9.77
CA VAL A 63 -18.03 5.38 8.72
C VAL A 63 -16.59 5.81 8.41
N PRO A 64 -16.29 7.10 8.16
CA PRO A 64 -14.90 7.55 8.00
C PRO A 64 -14.03 7.30 9.24
N ALA A 65 -14.55 7.56 10.44
CA ALA A 65 -13.80 7.34 11.68
C ALA A 65 -13.45 5.86 11.86
N ALA A 66 -14.40 4.95 11.59
CA ALA A 66 -14.15 3.52 11.63
C ALA A 66 -13.10 3.11 10.59
N ALA A 67 -13.19 3.62 9.35
CA ALA A 67 -12.22 3.33 8.30
C ALA A 67 -10.80 3.76 8.68
N VAL A 68 -10.61 5.00 9.16
CA VAL A 68 -9.32 5.52 9.61
C VAL A 68 -8.78 4.71 10.80
N THR A 69 -9.65 4.35 11.74
CA THR A 69 -9.27 3.55 12.91
C THR A 69 -8.79 2.16 12.50
N LEU A 70 -9.56 1.46 11.66
CA LEU A 70 -9.20 0.12 11.16
C LEU A 70 -7.87 0.17 10.41
N TRP A 71 -7.68 1.21 9.59
CA TRP A 71 -6.45 1.44 8.85
C TRP A 71 -5.25 1.67 9.79
N GLY A 72 -5.36 2.62 10.71
CA GLY A 72 -4.31 2.93 11.69
C GLY A 72 -3.92 1.72 12.53
N LEU A 73 -4.87 0.84 12.79
CA LEU A 73 -4.70 -0.33 13.64
C LEU A 73 -3.99 -1.50 12.94
N PHE A 74 -4.25 -1.71 11.63
CA PHE A 74 -3.83 -2.91 10.91
C PHE A 74 -2.99 -2.65 9.65
N ALA A 75 -3.21 -1.55 8.94
CA ALA A 75 -2.63 -1.30 7.62
C ALA A 75 -1.60 -0.16 7.57
N ALA A 76 -1.48 0.64 8.64
CA ALA A 76 -0.48 1.70 8.73
C ALA A 76 0.96 1.15 8.86
N PRO A 77 1.99 1.89 8.41
CA PRO A 77 3.40 1.49 8.58
C PRO A 77 3.82 1.27 10.04
N ARG A 78 3.14 1.95 10.97
CA ARG A 78 3.26 1.79 12.43
C ARG A 78 2.02 1.16 13.06
N ALA A 79 1.32 0.30 12.33
CA ALA A 79 0.13 -0.39 12.83
C ALA A 79 0.42 -1.06 14.18
N ARG A 80 -0.48 -0.87 15.14
CA ARG A 80 -0.37 -1.44 16.49
C ARG A 80 -0.39 -2.96 16.44
N PHE A 81 -1.21 -3.52 15.55
CA PHE A 81 -1.21 -4.93 15.25
C PHE A 81 -0.41 -5.19 13.99
N ARG A 82 0.33 -6.30 13.98
CA ARG A 82 1.07 -6.79 12.82
C ARG A 82 0.33 -8.00 12.25
N PRO A 83 -0.85 -7.81 11.63
CA PRO A 83 -1.57 -8.92 11.03
C PRO A 83 -0.73 -9.54 9.90
N PRO A 84 -0.97 -10.82 9.55
CA PRO A 84 -0.46 -11.36 8.32
C PRO A 84 -0.94 -10.49 7.15
N LEU A 85 -0.19 -10.53 6.06
CA LEU A 85 -0.42 -9.70 4.87
C LEU A 85 -1.88 -9.75 4.35
N ALA A 86 -2.52 -10.92 4.47
CA ALA A 86 -3.92 -11.10 4.14
C ALA A 86 -4.84 -10.15 4.94
N GLY A 87 -4.55 -9.91 6.22
CA GLY A 87 -5.31 -8.98 7.06
C GLY A 87 -5.12 -7.52 6.63
N VAL A 88 -3.89 -7.12 6.25
CA VAL A 88 -3.62 -5.79 5.69
C VAL A 88 -4.40 -5.57 4.39
N LEU A 89 -4.37 -6.56 3.50
CA LEU A 89 -5.10 -6.52 2.23
C LEU A 89 -6.61 -6.50 2.44
N ALA A 90 -7.13 -7.26 3.42
CA ALA A 90 -8.54 -7.25 3.75
C ALA A 90 -9.01 -5.87 4.22
N VAL A 91 -8.27 -5.21 5.11
CA VAL A 91 -8.59 -3.85 5.57
C VAL A 91 -8.54 -2.86 4.41
N LYS A 92 -7.50 -2.92 3.57
CA LYS A 92 -7.43 -2.08 2.36
C LYS A 92 -8.63 -2.34 1.44
N ALA A 93 -8.96 -3.59 1.15
CA ALA A 93 -10.10 -3.93 0.31
C ALA A 93 -11.42 -3.42 0.90
N LEU A 94 -11.58 -3.46 2.23
CA LEU A 94 -12.78 -2.99 2.90
C LEU A 94 -12.92 -1.47 2.84
N VAL A 95 -11.85 -0.72 3.08
CA VAL A 95 -11.88 0.76 2.99
C VAL A 95 -12.01 1.23 1.54
N LEU A 96 -11.17 0.70 0.65
CA LEU A 96 -11.12 1.09 -0.76
C LEU A 96 -12.38 0.62 -1.51
N GLY A 97 -12.79 -0.63 -1.30
CA GLY A 97 -14.03 -1.20 -1.86
C GLY A 97 -15.27 -0.54 -1.27
N GLY A 98 -15.28 -0.25 0.04
CA GLY A 98 -16.36 0.50 0.68
C GLY A 98 -16.50 1.91 0.11
N SER A 99 -15.39 2.58 -0.21
CA SER A 99 -15.40 3.92 -0.83
C SER A 99 -15.96 3.88 -2.26
N ALA A 100 -15.59 2.87 -3.06
CA ALA A 100 -16.19 2.68 -4.38
C ALA A 100 -17.70 2.36 -4.30
N ALA A 101 -18.11 1.54 -3.35
CA ALA A 101 -19.53 1.24 -3.09
C ALA A 101 -20.30 2.48 -2.64
N ALA A 102 -19.67 3.34 -1.82
CA ALA A 102 -20.23 4.63 -1.42
C ALA A 102 -20.47 5.54 -2.63
N VAL A 103 -19.48 5.70 -3.52
CA VAL A 103 -19.67 6.47 -4.77
C VAL A 103 -20.77 5.88 -5.64
N TYR A 104 -20.82 4.55 -5.77
CA TYR A 104 -21.89 3.87 -6.50
C TYR A 104 -23.27 4.20 -5.92
N GLY A 105 -23.40 4.20 -4.59
CA GLY A 105 -24.61 4.56 -3.86
C GLY A 105 -25.07 6.01 -4.06
N THR A 106 -24.22 6.91 -4.57
CA THR A 106 -24.60 8.28 -4.95
C THR A 106 -25.19 8.39 -6.36
N GLY A 107 -25.32 7.28 -7.10
CA GLY A 107 -25.88 7.27 -8.45
C GLY A 107 -24.87 7.50 -9.59
N HIS A 108 -23.56 7.47 -9.30
CA HIS A 108 -22.50 7.70 -10.29
C HIS A 108 -21.68 6.42 -10.58
N PRO A 109 -22.25 5.41 -11.26
CA PRO A 109 -21.62 4.09 -11.40
C PRO A 109 -20.33 4.11 -12.24
N VAL A 110 -20.27 4.97 -13.27
CA VAL A 110 -19.06 5.11 -14.10
C VAL A 110 -17.91 5.70 -13.29
N VAL A 111 -18.19 6.72 -12.48
CA VAL A 111 -17.19 7.34 -11.59
C VAL A 111 -16.71 6.34 -10.55
N ALA A 112 -17.62 5.57 -9.96
CA ALA A 112 -17.29 4.49 -9.02
C ALA A 112 -16.37 3.44 -9.66
N GLY A 113 -16.66 3.01 -10.88
CA GLY A 113 -15.85 2.05 -11.62
C GLY A 113 -14.43 2.57 -11.91
N VAL A 114 -14.32 3.79 -12.45
CA VAL A 114 -13.02 4.42 -12.72
C VAL A 114 -12.22 4.58 -11.42
N PHE A 115 -12.85 5.06 -10.36
CA PHE A 115 -12.21 5.25 -9.05
C PHE A 115 -11.68 3.92 -8.49
N ALA A 116 -12.49 2.86 -8.54
CA ALA A 116 -12.09 1.53 -8.08
C ALA A 116 -10.88 0.97 -8.85
N VAL A 117 -10.86 1.13 -10.17
CA VAL A 117 -9.75 0.69 -11.03
C VAL A 117 -8.48 1.45 -10.68
N VAL A 118 -8.55 2.77 -10.56
CA VAL A 118 -7.39 3.62 -10.21
C VAL A 118 -6.83 3.23 -8.84
N LEU A 119 -7.68 3.03 -7.83
CA LEU A 119 -7.30 2.56 -6.50
C LEU A 119 -6.59 1.21 -6.53
N ALA A 120 -7.16 0.25 -7.26
CA ALA A 120 -6.63 -1.11 -7.37
C ALA A 120 -5.26 -1.12 -8.05
N LEU A 121 -5.10 -0.38 -9.14
CA LEU A 121 -3.85 -0.28 -9.88
C LEU A 121 -2.75 0.41 -9.07
N ASN A 122 -3.05 1.55 -8.44
CA ASN A 122 -2.09 2.28 -7.61
C ASN A 122 -1.66 1.44 -6.40
N THR A 123 -2.60 0.84 -5.69
CA THR A 123 -2.32 -0.02 -4.53
C THR A 123 -1.55 -1.27 -4.94
N GLY A 124 -1.93 -1.91 -6.05
CA GLY A 124 -1.29 -3.10 -6.58
C GLY A 124 0.16 -2.85 -7.00
N CYS A 125 0.44 -1.75 -7.69
CA CYS A 125 1.80 -1.33 -8.01
C CYS A 125 2.62 -1.10 -6.72
N ALA A 126 2.09 -0.29 -5.79
CA ALA A 126 2.80 0.07 -4.57
C ALA A 126 3.12 -1.17 -3.69
N GLU A 127 2.23 -2.15 -3.67
CA GLU A 127 2.42 -3.41 -2.95
C GLU A 127 3.42 -4.33 -3.66
N HIS A 128 3.38 -4.41 -5.00
CA HIS A 128 4.33 -5.22 -5.77
C HIS A 128 5.78 -4.75 -5.57
N TYR A 129 6.03 -3.44 -5.59
CA TYR A 129 7.37 -2.90 -5.38
C TYR A 129 7.87 -3.06 -3.94
N ARG A 130 6.98 -3.01 -2.94
CA ARG A 130 7.34 -3.24 -1.52
C ARG A 130 7.76 -4.68 -1.22
N ARG A 131 7.37 -5.66 -2.04
CA ARG A 131 7.58 -7.09 -1.77
C ARG A 131 8.86 -7.71 -2.31
N ARG A 132 9.71 -6.99 -3.05
CA ARG A 132 10.96 -7.58 -3.55
C ARG A 132 11.96 -7.72 -2.39
N PRO A 133 12.28 -8.95 -1.93
CA PRO A 133 13.31 -9.12 -0.92
C PRO A 133 14.65 -8.70 -1.52
N PRO A 134 15.54 -8.03 -0.76
CA PRO A 134 16.93 -7.91 -1.18
C PRO A 134 17.50 -9.32 -1.31
N THR A 135 17.78 -9.76 -2.53
CA THR A 135 18.49 -11.02 -2.76
C THR A 135 19.97 -10.81 -2.46
N TRP A 136 20.29 -10.47 -1.20
CA TRP A 136 21.64 -10.67 -0.68
C TRP A 136 21.73 -12.11 -0.22
N THR A 137 21.80 -13.04 -1.17
CA THR A 137 22.53 -14.28 -0.93
C THR A 137 23.98 -13.86 -0.77
N SER A 138 24.38 -13.53 0.45
CA SER A 138 25.79 -13.48 0.80
C SER A 138 26.39 -14.81 0.33
N PRO A 139 27.42 -14.84 -0.54
CA PRO A 139 28.25 -16.01 -0.61
C PRO A 139 28.85 -16.12 0.79
N HIS A 140 28.28 -16.95 1.67
CA HIS A 140 28.94 -17.27 2.92
C HIS A 140 30.27 -17.90 2.52
N PRO A 141 31.43 -17.28 2.78
CA PRO A 141 32.70 -17.97 2.61
C PRO A 141 32.88 -18.93 3.79
N VAL A 142 31.96 -19.89 3.93
CA VAL A 142 32.08 -21.01 4.86
C VAL A 142 32.54 -22.17 4.00
N THR A 143 33.84 -22.20 3.67
CA THR A 143 34.62 -23.39 3.27
C THR A 143 36.03 -23.05 2.75
N ALA A 144 36.39 -21.79 2.47
CA ALA A 144 37.77 -21.48 2.04
C ALA A 144 38.81 -21.53 3.19
N ALA A 145 38.35 -21.57 4.45
CA ALA A 145 39.22 -21.70 5.63
C ALA A 145 39.42 -23.16 6.08
N GLU A 146 38.61 -24.09 5.59
CA GLU A 146 38.62 -25.50 6.03
C GLU A 146 39.48 -26.39 5.12
N ASP A 147 39.66 -25.99 3.85
CA ASP A 147 40.56 -26.63 2.88
C ASP A 147 42.04 -26.19 3.05
N ARG A 148 42.30 -25.16 3.86
CA ARG A 148 43.68 -24.70 4.15
C ARG A 148 44.31 -25.39 5.36
N ARG A 149 43.60 -26.36 5.96
CA ARG A 149 44.02 -27.16 7.13
C ARG A 149 44.04 -28.68 6.88
N ARG A 150 43.93 -29.12 5.62
CA ARG A 150 44.24 -30.49 5.18
C ARG A 150 45.37 -30.45 4.18
#